data_AF-A0A935M1D0-F1
#
_entry.id   AF-A0A935M1D0-F1
#
_cell.length_a   1.000
_cell.length_b   1.000
_cell.length_c   1.000
_cell.angle_alpha   90.00
_cell.angle_beta   90.00
_cell.angle_gamma   90.00
#
_symmetry.space_group_name_H-M   'P 1'
#
loop_
_entity.id
_entity.type
_entity.pdbx_description
1 polymer ?
#
loop_
_entity_poly.entity_id
_entity_poly.type
_entity_poly.pdbx_seq_one_letter_code
_entity_poly.pdbx_strand_id
1 'polypeptide(L)'
;MRKRKESTDSDPGPRLQRVSDYLARNFPDFFAEARFEVGDDDYFLYSRFGQYLARSIESRRAPRDKINRGFTVLNKMAAVSRRCPSVRRMLVSGPLEFIVDAPKARALARKRLSPVAQGYLESLCE
;
A
#
# COMPACT_ATOMS: atom_id res chain seq x y z
N MET A 1 -21.10 36.37 -5.10
CA MET A 1 -21.27 34.90 -4.96
C MET A 1 -19.89 34.26 -4.84
N ARG A 2 -19.48 33.84 -3.63
CA ARG A 2 -18.23 33.07 -3.45
C ARG A 2 -18.54 31.61 -3.74
N LYS A 3 -17.95 31.04 -4.79
CA LYS A 3 -18.00 29.59 -5.05
C LYS A 3 -17.39 28.88 -3.84
N ARG A 4 -18.22 28.17 -3.06
CA ARG A 4 -17.74 27.18 -2.10
C ARG A 4 -17.01 26.12 -2.92
N LYS A 5 -15.70 25.99 -2.70
CA LYS A 5 -15.01 24.72 -3.01
C LYS A 5 -15.68 23.70 -2.10
N GLU A 6 -16.48 22.82 -2.69
CA GLU A 6 -16.86 21.58 -2.05
C GLU A 6 -15.56 20.87 -1.69
N SER A 7 -15.24 20.87 -0.39
CA SER A 7 -14.23 20.01 0.17
C SER A 7 -14.72 18.59 -0.08
N THR A 8 -14.11 17.95 -1.07
CA THR A 8 -14.29 16.55 -1.40
C THR A 8 -14.11 15.74 -0.10
N ASP A 9 -15.17 15.07 0.33
CA ASP A 9 -15.24 14.13 1.46
C ASP A 9 -14.35 12.88 1.27
N SER A 10 -13.43 12.94 0.30
CA SER A 10 -12.57 11.84 -0.16
C SER A 10 -11.15 11.93 0.35
N ASP A 11 -10.78 12.99 1.07
CA ASP A 11 -9.44 13.09 1.63
C ASP A 11 -9.36 12.19 2.87
N PRO A 12 -8.56 11.10 2.89
CA PRO A 12 -8.47 10.21 4.03
C PRO A 12 -7.97 10.90 5.30
N GLY A 13 -7.53 12.16 5.21
CA GLY A 13 -6.97 12.95 6.28
C GLY A 13 -5.61 12.39 6.72
N PRO A 14 -5.04 12.84 7.86
CA PRO A 14 -3.71 12.45 8.34
C PRO A 14 -3.59 10.97 8.77
N ARG A 15 -4.59 10.12 8.47
CA ARG A 15 -4.71 8.73 8.94
C ARG A 15 -3.60 7.85 8.41
N LEU A 16 -3.15 8.10 7.18
CA LEU A 16 -2.02 7.41 6.58
C LEU A 16 -0.71 8.21 6.65
N GLN A 17 -0.69 9.42 7.21
CA GLN A 17 0.51 10.26 7.25
C GLN A 17 1.74 9.52 7.80
N ARG A 18 1.60 8.83 8.94
CA ARG A 18 2.71 8.05 9.53
C ARG A 18 3.15 6.87 8.65
N VAL A 19 2.23 6.32 7.86
CA VAL A 19 2.53 5.23 6.91
C VAL A 19 3.24 5.82 5.69
N SER A 20 2.76 6.95 5.16
CA SER A 20 3.35 7.68 4.05
C SER A 20 4.75 8.18 4.39
N ASP A 21 4.97 8.71 5.59
CA ASP A 21 6.28 9.13 6.09
C ASP A 21 7.25 7.94 6.17
N TYR A 22 6.78 6.79 6.66
CA TYR A 22 7.59 5.58 6.72
C TYR A 22 7.93 5.09 5.32
N LEU A 23 6.96 5.11 4.40
CA LEU A 23 7.14 4.72 3.01
C LEU A 23 8.19 5.62 2.32
N ALA A 24 8.04 6.95 2.42
CA ALA A 24 8.97 7.93 1.86
C ALA A 24 10.41 7.75 2.35
N ARG A 25 10.60 7.52 3.66
CA ARG A 25 11.93 7.34 4.25
C ARG A 25 12.62 6.04 3.84
N ASN A 26 11.87 4.98 3.58
CA ASN A 26 12.42 3.64 3.36
C ASN A 26 12.51 3.25 1.88
N PHE A 27 11.81 3.94 0.99
CA PHE A 27 11.71 3.62 -0.44
C PHE A 27 11.95 4.85 -1.34
N PRO A 28 13.06 5.58 -1.18
CA PRO A 28 13.32 6.78 -1.99
C PRO A 28 13.38 6.48 -3.50
N ASP A 29 13.83 5.28 -3.88
CA ASP A 29 13.88 4.86 -5.28
C ASP A 29 12.50 4.61 -5.88
N PHE A 30 11.54 4.11 -5.10
CA PHE A 30 10.14 4.01 -5.55
C PHE A 30 9.59 5.39 -5.91
N PHE A 31 9.86 6.42 -5.12
CA PHE A 31 9.44 7.78 -5.41
C PHE A 31 10.21 8.40 -6.59
N ALA A 32 11.48 8.03 -6.78
CA ALA A 32 12.26 8.47 -7.94
C ALA A 32 11.77 7.84 -9.26
N GLU A 33 11.43 6.55 -9.25
CA GLU A 33 10.94 5.81 -10.42
C GLU A 33 9.51 6.20 -10.80
N ALA A 34 8.67 6.50 -9.81
CA ALA A 34 7.24 6.59 -10.04
C ALA A 34 6.79 7.87 -10.78
N ARG A 35 7.67 8.87 -11.00
CA ARG A 35 7.33 10.19 -11.58
C ARG A 35 5.89 10.59 -11.20
N PHE A 36 5.62 10.64 -9.90
CA PHE A 36 4.29 11.01 -9.42
C PHE A 36 4.00 12.43 -9.90
N GLU A 37 3.05 12.59 -10.82
CA GLU A 37 2.45 13.90 -11.06
C GLU A 37 1.79 14.31 -9.75
N VAL A 38 2.25 15.42 -9.20
CA VAL A 38 1.80 15.99 -7.93
C VAL A 38 0.28 16.19 -8.01
N GLY A 39 -0.48 15.36 -7.28
CA GLY A 39 -1.94 15.28 -7.38
C GLY A 39 -2.50 14.10 -6.56
N ASP A 40 -2.25 14.16 -5.25
CA ASP A 40 -2.48 13.18 -4.19
C ASP A 40 -3.84 12.44 -4.22
N ASP A 41 -3.80 11.14 -4.54
CA ASP A 41 -4.71 10.19 -3.91
C ASP A 41 -3.86 9.08 -3.27
N ASP A 42 -4.00 8.91 -1.95
CA ASP A 42 -3.42 7.80 -1.19
C ASP A 42 -3.67 6.46 -1.92
N TYR A 43 -4.83 6.30 -2.55
CA TYR A 43 -5.16 5.12 -3.35
C TYR A 43 -4.12 4.85 -4.45
N PHE A 44 -3.77 5.85 -5.26
CA PHE A 44 -2.78 5.67 -6.34
C PHE A 44 -1.40 5.38 -5.77
N LEU A 45 -0.99 6.12 -4.74
CA LEU A 45 0.31 5.93 -4.08
C LEU A 45 0.47 4.48 -3.59
N TYR A 46 -0.49 3.99 -2.82
CA TYR A 46 -0.42 2.66 -2.22
C TYR A 46 -0.62 1.55 -3.25
N SER A 47 -1.49 1.74 -4.24
CA SER A 47 -1.67 0.78 -5.34
C SER A 47 -0.37 0.59 -6.13
N ARG A 48 0.28 1.70 -6.52
CA ARG A 48 1.58 1.69 -7.21
C ARG A 48 2.67 1.08 -6.35
N PHE A 49 2.62 1.32 -5.03
CA PHE A 49 3.55 0.69 -4.11
C PHE A 49 3.39 -0.84 -4.06
N GLY A 50 2.16 -1.36 -4.05
CA GLY A 50 1.92 -2.80 -4.12
C GLY A 50 2.49 -3.41 -5.40
N GLN A 51 2.25 -2.77 -6.55
CA GLN A 51 2.84 -3.17 -7.83
C GLN A 51 4.38 -3.16 -7.80
N TYR A 52 4.97 -2.10 -7.26
CA TYR A 52 6.43 -1.99 -7.08
C TYR A 52 6.98 -3.12 -6.21
N LEU A 53 6.35 -3.41 -5.08
CA LEU A 53 6.77 -4.45 -4.15
C LEU A 53 6.65 -5.84 -4.78
N ALA A 54 5.54 -6.12 -5.46
CA ALA A 54 5.32 -7.37 -6.18
C ALA A 54 6.42 -7.61 -7.23
N ARG A 55 6.68 -6.63 -8.10
CA ARG A 55 7.74 -6.71 -9.12
C ARG A 55 9.14 -6.87 -8.51
N SER A 56 9.40 -6.17 -7.40
CA SER A 56 10.66 -6.26 -6.67
C SER A 56 10.92 -7.66 -6.12
N ILE A 57 9.88 -8.32 -5.60
CA ILE A 57 9.97 -9.71 -5.11
C ILE A 57 10.11 -10.68 -6.28
N GLU A 58 9.32 -10.50 -7.34
CA GLU A 58 9.32 -11.40 -8.51
C GLU A 58 10.67 -11.44 -9.23
N SER A 59 11.29 -10.26 -9.39
CA SER A 59 12.59 -10.11 -10.04
C SER A 59 13.76 -10.64 -9.21
N ARG A 60 13.55 -10.94 -7.91
CA ARG A 60 14.59 -11.38 -6.95
C ARG A 60 15.78 -10.43 -6.81
N ARG A 61 15.63 -9.17 -7.23
CA ARG A 61 16.70 -8.16 -7.19
C ARG A 61 16.67 -7.30 -5.93
N ALA A 62 15.54 -7.26 -5.23
CA ALA A 62 15.42 -6.44 -4.02
C ALA A 62 16.08 -7.11 -2.80
N PRO A 63 16.88 -6.37 -2.02
CA PRO A 63 17.42 -6.85 -0.75
C PRO A 63 16.32 -7.30 0.22
N ARG A 64 16.59 -8.34 1.02
CA ARG A 64 15.62 -8.90 1.97
C ARG A 64 15.05 -7.86 2.93
N ASP A 65 15.87 -6.95 3.42
CA ASP A 65 15.44 -5.89 4.34
C ASP A 65 14.45 -4.93 3.69
N LYS A 66 14.63 -4.65 2.40
CA LYS A 66 13.71 -3.82 1.63
C LYS A 66 12.35 -4.49 1.47
N ILE A 67 12.34 -5.80 1.21
CA ILE A 67 11.12 -6.60 1.15
C ILE A 67 10.40 -6.60 2.51
N ASN A 68 11.13 -6.79 3.62
CA ASN A 68 10.55 -6.77 4.97
C ASN A 68 9.92 -5.39 5.31
N ARG A 69 10.60 -4.30 4.94
CA ARG A 69 10.05 -2.95 5.07
C ARG A 69 8.79 -2.77 4.21
N GLY A 70 8.72 -3.46 3.07
CA GLY A 70 7.56 -3.38 2.18
C GLY A 70 6.33 -4.00 2.81
N PHE A 71 6.47 -5.20 3.38
CA PHE A 71 5.42 -5.81 4.18
C PHE A 71 5.09 -5.01 5.44
N THR A 72 6.06 -4.28 6.00
CA THR A 72 5.81 -3.37 7.13
C THR A 72 4.87 -2.23 6.76
N VAL A 73 4.98 -1.66 5.56
CA VAL A 73 4.02 -0.66 5.05
C VAL A 73 2.61 -1.25 4.98
N LEU A 74 2.45 -2.42 4.35
CA LEU A 74 1.15 -3.09 4.23
C LEU A 74 0.53 -3.44 5.60
N ASN A 75 1.36 -3.90 6.54
CA ASN A 75 0.91 -4.19 7.91
C ASN A 75 0.50 -2.93 8.67
N LYS A 76 1.17 -1.80 8.44
CA LYS A 76 0.76 -0.51 9.01
C LYS A 76 -0.57 -0.04 8.44
N MET A 77 -0.81 -0.20 7.12
CA MET A 77 -2.12 0.07 6.53
C MET A 77 -3.21 -0.82 7.15
N ALA A 78 -2.94 -2.12 7.30
CA ALA A 78 -3.88 -3.05 7.92
C ALA A 78 -4.16 -2.74 9.40
N ALA A 79 -3.19 -2.19 10.13
CA ALA A 79 -3.44 -1.72 11.50
C ALA A 79 -4.40 -0.53 11.53
N VAL A 80 -4.25 0.42 10.61
CA VAL A 80 -5.14 1.59 10.47
C VAL A 80 -6.53 1.16 9.99
N SER A 81 -6.61 0.18 9.08
CA SER A 81 -7.87 -0.29 8.49
C SER A 81 -8.85 -0.86 9.52
N ARG A 82 -8.35 -1.38 10.66
CA ARG A 82 -9.18 -1.86 11.78
C ARG A 82 -10.18 -0.81 12.29
N ARG A 83 -9.84 0.47 12.18
CA ARG A 83 -10.67 1.60 12.63
C ARG A 83 -11.13 2.48 11.47
N CYS A 84 -10.70 2.17 10.24
CA CYS A 84 -10.92 3.01 9.08
C CYS A 84 -11.29 2.18 7.85
N PRO A 85 -12.61 2.02 7.57
CA PRO A 85 -13.09 1.23 6.43
C PRO A 85 -12.61 1.72 5.05
N SER A 86 -12.33 3.02 4.88
CA SER A 86 -11.76 3.54 3.62
C SER A 86 -10.34 3.02 3.40
N VAL A 87 -9.50 3.01 4.43
CA VAL A 87 -8.14 2.43 4.36
C VAL A 87 -8.20 0.92 4.10
N ARG A 88 -9.20 0.22 4.66
CA ARG A 88 -9.43 -1.20 4.33
C ARG A 88 -9.71 -1.37 2.84
N ARG A 89 -10.66 -0.61 2.29
CA ARG A 89 -11.00 -0.66 0.86
C ARG A 89 -9.76 -0.41 0.01
N MET A 90 -9.03 0.66 0.31
CA MET A 90 -7.79 1.02 -0.38
C MET A 90 -6.71 -0.07 -0.33
N LEU A 91 -6.48 -0.68 0.84
CA LEU A 91 -5.51 -1.75 0.99
C LEU A 91 -5.90 -2.99 0.16
N VAL A 92 -7.18 -3.35 0.18
CA VAL A 92 -7.72 -4.52 -0.51
C VAL A 92 -7.71 -4.30 -2.02
N SER A 93 -8.35 -3.25 -2.52
CA SER A 93 -8.54 -2.97 -3.96
C SER A 93 -7.35 -2.27 -4.62
N GLY A 94 -6.17 -2.37 -4.00
CA GLY A 94 -4.98 -1.65 -4.42
C GLY A 94 -3.75 -2.51 -4.18
N PRO A 95 -2.96 -2.28 -3.11
CA PRO A 95 -1.73 -3.01 -2.90
C PRO A 95 -1.87 -4.53 -2.90
N LEU A 96 -2.94 -5.07 -2.31
CA LEU A 96 -3.08 -6.52 -2.15
C LEU A 96 -3.45 -7.23 -3.46
N GLU A 97 -4.20 -6.61 -4.37
CA GLU A 97 -4.48 -7.17 -5.71
C GLU A 97 -3.18 -7.49 -6.45
N PHE A 98 -2.27 -6.52 -6.54
CA PHE A 98 -0.97 -6.73 -7.19
C PHE A 98 -0.11 -7.80 -6.51
N ILE A 99 -0.28 -8.03 -5.20
CA ILE A 99 0.45 -9.07 -4.47
C ILE A 99 -0.16 -10.44 -4.74
N VAL A 100 -1.49 -10.56 -4.84
CA VAL A 100 -2.19 -11.82 -5.16
C VAL A 100 -1.80 -12.30 -6.56
N ASP A 101 -1.72 -11.38 -7.53
CA ASP A 101 -1.39 -11.69 -8.93
C ASP A 101 0.07 -12.11 -9.14
N ALA A 102 0.95 -11.87 -8.18
CA ALA A 102 2.37 -12.19 -8.24
C ALA A 102 2.70 -13.44 -7.39
N PRO A 103 2.97 -14.63 -7.99
CA PRO A 103 3.03 -15.89 -7.25
C PRO A 103 4.05 -15.95 -6.11
N LYS A 104 5.28 -15.42 -6.32
CA LYS A 104 6.31 -15.36 -5.28
C LYS A 104 5.97 -14.31 -4.24
N ALA A 105 5.42 -13.17 -4.65
CA ALA A 105 4.97 -12.13 -3.73
C ALA A 105 3.85 -12.64 -2.82
N ARG A 106 2.84 -13.31 -3.38
CA ARG A 106 1.76 -13.98 -2.65
C ARG A 106 2.30 -15.00 -1.65
N ALA A 107 3.20 -15.88 -2.08
CA ALA A 107 3.77 -16.90 -1.21
C ALA A 107 4.55 -16.28 -0.04
N LEU A 108 5.24 -15.17 -0.27
CA LEU A 108 5.97 -14.45 0.77
C LEU A 108 5.04 -13.64 1.67
N ALA A 109 3.98 -13.05 1.11
CA ALA A 109 2.96 -12.31 1.83
C ALA A 109 2.28 -13.19 2.90
N ARG A 110 1.93 -14.43 2.56
CA ARG A 110 1.40 -15.44 3.52
C ARG A 110 2.34 -15.71 4.72
N LYS A 111 3.63 -15.37 4.62
CA LYS A 111 4.62 -15.56 5.69
C LYS A 111 4.96 -14.27 6.45
N ARG A 112 4.64 -13.10 5.89
CA ARG A 112 5.16 -11.79 6.34
C ARG A 112 4.08 -10.78 6.69
N LEU A 113 2.89 -10.94 6.14
CA LEU A 113 1.74 -10.13 6.53
C LEU A 113 1.30 -10.50 7.94
N SER A 114 0.80 -9.51 8.67
CA SER A 114 0.13 -9.67 9.95
C SER A 114 -1.19 -10.43 9.76
N PRO A 115 -1.75 -11.06 10.81
CA PRO A 115 -3.00 -11.80 10.70
C PRO A 115 -4.16 -11.01 10.04
N VAL A 116 -4.26 -9.71 10.35
CA VAL A 116 -5.28 -8.83 9.75
C VAL A 116 -5.06 -8.67 8.24
N ALA A 117 -3.83 -8.39 7.82
CA ALA A 117 -3.52 -8.23 6.41
C ALA A 117 -3.61 -9.56 5.64
N GLN A 118 -3.27 -10.69 6.28
CA GLN A 118 -3.44 -12.02 5.70
C GLN A 118 -4.91 -12.33 5.44
N GLY A 119 -5.80 -12.08 6.40
CA GLY A 119 -7.24 -12.31 6.19
C GLY A 119 -7.80 -11.51 5.00
N TYR A 120 -7.32 -10.29 4.78
CA TYR A 120 -7.68 -9.52 3.59
C TYR A 120 -7.12 -10.12 2.29
N LEU A 121 -5.86 -10.55 2.31
CA LEU A 121 -5.23 -11.20 1.16
C LEU A 121 -5.95 -12.51 0.78
N GLU A 122 -6.35 -13.29 1.78
CA GLU A 122 -7.05 -14.56 1.60
C GLU A 122 -8.45 -14.36 1.02
N SER A 123 -9.17 -13.33 1.46
CA SER A 123 -10.49 -12.98 0.90
C SER A 123 -10.48 -12.58 -0.59
N LEU A 124 -9.30 -12.28 -1.15
CA LEU A 124 -9.12 -12.02 -2.59
C LEU A 124 -8.78 -13.29 -3.38
N CYS A 125 -8.45 -14.39 -2.71
CA CYS A 125 -8.09 -15.67 -3.32
C CYS A 125 -9.26 -16.68 -3.32
N GLU A 126 -10.37 -16.34 -2.66
CA GLU A 126 -11.63 -17.09 -2.59
C GLU A 126 -12.56 -16.70 -3.73
#